data_AF-A0A972FLU9-F1
#
_entry.id   AF-A0A972FLU9-F1
#
_cell.length_a   1.000
_cell.length_b   1.000
_cell.length_c   1.000
_cell.angle_alpha   90.00
_cell.angle_beta   90.00
_cell.angle_gamma   90.00
#
_symmetry.space_group_name_H-M   'P 1'
#
loop_
_entity.id
_entity.type
_entity.pdbx_description
1 polymer ?
#
loop_
_entity_poly.entity_id
_entity_poly.type
_entity_poly.pdbx_seq_one_letter_code
_entity_poly.pdbx_strand_id
1 'polypeptide(L)'
;MLNFIKQSFRFSIKSILAFSLLSFLICVAVFSRSYPDQFSFRDMIWFPIGILLCAGLYYLWIWLLGKSNRFTIFFLSTLSLACYGIGLVSFDTQPVSDYKMIWQTANEIANGTFDANLLKGYDYMAVYHWQIGMAVLESVLIKLFGSHFTVLKVFSCVCSLLISYLVYVITSSKIGLSAGKAAYVLSAVFVSYIMSVNQLSNHQFGTIFLLLSLYFLDKQKYKFALLGGILAAVLNVFRAIAIIVLVAAIVIAIYRMLRDGKVAFHLKNLALTLIGYAISTALFSVVFLQLHYTSGPITENRIPYFKFHKGLTEYSEPFTDLKRFDGNQQEFNNWEKKEVGVLLGNPKGTAVFVANKMVRFLGLFDGQFEHTYNQDETVWKKNPVRAFYSIGWMQYAIYVLLALIGYSWWCKRNDLDIFQVWFVGNTLVYLFIEAISHYRFEHYIFIFMMAGCGFTVIKNRFSAKAEDSVIS
;
A
#
# COMPACT_ATOMS: atom_id res chain seq x y z
N MET A 1 14.89 -15.13 -24.43
CA MET A 1 14.87 -13.98 -23.49
C MET A 1 13.47 -13.60 -23.00
N LEU A 2 12.50 -13.25 -23.86
CA LEU A 2 11.14 -12.86 -23.44
C LEU A 2 10.40 -13.88 -22.56
N ASN A 3 10.45 -15.16 -22.94
CA ASN A 3 9.84 -16.23 -22.16
C ASN A 3 10.47 -16.36 -20.77
N PHE A 4 11.79 -16.17 -20.68
CA PHE A 4 12.49 -16.18 -19.39
C PHE A 4 12.00 -15.03 -18.50
N ILE A 5 12.02 -13.78 -18.99
CA ILE A 5 11.54 -12.60 -18.21
C ILE A 5 10.11 -12.83 -17.71
N LYS A 6 9.21 -13.27 -18.61
CA LYS A 6 7.82 -13.53 -18.29
C LYS A 6 7.65 -14.66 -17.27
N GLN A 7 8.42 -15.73 -17.39
CA GLN A 7 8.40 -16.84 -16.43
C GLN A 7 8.99 -16.41 -15.07
N SER A 8 10.03 -15.59 -15.04
CA SER A 8 10.60 -15.04 -13.79
C SER A 8 9.56 -14.23 -13.03
N PHE A 9 8.88 -13.26 -13.66
CA PHE A 9 7.81 -12.49 -12.98
C PHE A 9 6.65 -13.39 -12.52
N ARG A 10 6.26 -14.37 -13.33
CA ARG A 10 5.23 -15.35 -12.95
C ARG A 10 5.63 -16.18 -11.74
N PHE A 11 6.88 -16.63 -11.70
CA PHE A 11 7.44 -17.34 -10.56
C PHE A 11 7.47 -16.43 -9.33
N SER A 12 8.05 -15.24 -9.42
CA SER A 12 8.16 -14.29 -8.31
C SER A 12 6.81 -13.98 -7.67
N ILE A 13 5.77 -13.70 -8.47
CA ILE A 13 4.43 -13.41 -7.92
C ILE A 13 3.86 -14.61 -7.17
N LYS A 14 3.95 -15.82 -7.75
CA LYS A 14 3.49 -17.04 -7.08
C LYS A 14 4.27 -17.31 -5.80
N SER A 15 5.59 -17.12 -5.83
CA SER A 15 6.46 -17.30 -4.68
C SER A 15 6.14 -16.29 -3.57
N ILE A 16 5.90 -15.01 -3.90
CA ILE A 16 5.49 -14.00 -2.92
C ILE A 16 4.16 -14.39 -2.26
N LEU A 17 3.16 -14.78 -3.06
CA LEU A 17 1.84 -15.17 -2.53
C LEU A 17 1.92 -16.46 -1.69
N ALA A 18 2.64 -17.48 -2.16
CA ALA A 18 2.83 -18.73 -1.42
C ALA A 18 3.64 -18.50 -0.13
N PHE A 19 4.68 -17.69 -0.19
CA PHE A 19 5.48 -17.31 0.97
C PHE A 19 4.67 -16.48 1.97
N SER A 20 3.72 -15.66 1.51
CA SER A 20 2.80 -14.93 2.39
C SER A 20 1.88 -15.88 3.17
N LEU A 21 1.39 -16.96 2.54
CA LEU A 21 0.60 -18.00 3.23
C LEU A 21 1.46 -18.78 4.24
N LEU A 22 2.69 -19.15 3.86
CA LEU A 22 3.61 -19.80 4.78
C LEU A 22 3.94 -18.88 5.97
N SER A 23 4.22 -17.60 5.69
CA SER A 23 4.51 -16.60 6.70
C SER A 23 3.34 -16.39 7.65
N PHE A 24 2.10 -16.41 7.15
CA PHE A 24 0.90 -16.39 7.98
C PHE A 24 0.89 -17.55 8.98
N LEU A 25 1.12 -18.79 8.52
CA LEU A 25 1.16 -19.96 9.39
C LEU A 25 2.27 -19.88 10.44
N ILE A 26 3.46 -19.42 10.03
CA ILE A 26 4.59 -19.20 10.95
C ILE A 26 4.22 -18.15 12.00
N CYS A 27 3.67 -17.01 11.59
CA CYS A 27 3.30 -15.94 12.51
C CYS A 27 2.20 -16.38 13.48
N VAL A 28 1.17 -17.11 13.03
CA VAL A 28 0.15 -17.68 13.92
C VAL A 28 0.80 -18.58 14.98
N ALA A 29 1.67 -19.50 14.57
CA ALA A 29 2.32 -20.44 15.48
C ALA A 29 3.31 -19.77 16.45
N VAL A 30 4.07 -18.76 15.98
CA VAL A 30 5.02 -18.02 16.80
C VAL A 30 4.29 -17.11 17.78
N PHE A 31 3.30 -16.33 17.34
CA PHE A 31 2.59 -15.41 18.22
C PHE A 31 1.76 -16.15 19.27
N SER A 32 1.08 -17.24 18.88
CA SER A 32 0.30 -18.04 19.83
C SER A 32 1.15 -18.70 20.93
N ARG A 33 2.45 -18.91 20.69
CA ARG A 33 3.38 -19.56 21.62
C ARG A 33 4.25 -18.55 22.39
N SER A 34 4.81 -17.56 21.70
CA SER A 34 5.82 -16.64 22.23
C SER A 34 5.23 -15.34 22.76
N TYR A 35 4.02 -14.96 22.31
CA TYR A 35 3.34 -13.72 22.71
C TYR A 35 1.87 -13.98 23.08
N PRO A 36 1.58 -14.94 23.99
CA PRO A 36 0.21 -15.34 24.32
C PRO A 36 -0.66 -14.21 24.88
N ASP A 37 -0.04 -13.18 25.45
CA ASP A 37 -0.71 -11.97 25.93
C ASP A 37 -1.21 -11.05 24.79
N GLN A 38 -0.58 -11.12 23.62
CA GLN A 38 -0.96 -10.34 22.43
C GLN A 38 -1.89 -11.14 21.52
N PHE A 39 -1.61 -12.44 21.33
CA PHE A 39 -2.45 -13.35 20.56
C PHE A 39 -2.27 -14.78 21.06
N SER A 40 -3.37 -15.47 21.34
CA SER A 40 -3.37 -16.85 21.86
C SER A 40 -4.18 -17.79 20.98
N PHE A 41 -4.03 -19.10 21.15
CA PHE A 41 -4.87 -20.09 20.47
C PHE A 41 -6.37 -19.90 20.72
N ARG A 42 -6.76 -19.31 21.86
CA ARG A 42 -8.17 -19.00 22.16
C ARG A 42 -8.75 -17.98 21.18
N ASP A 43 -7.92 -17.11 20.62
CA ASP A 43 -8.32 -16.05 19.69
C ASP A 43 -8.60 -16.56 18.28
N MET A 44 -8.19 -17.79 18.00
CA MET A 44 -8.52 -18.49 16.76
C MET A 44 -10.01 -18.87 16.68
N ILE A 45 -10.78 -18.73 17.77
CA ILE A 45 -12.25 -18.89 17.75
C ILE A 45 -12.94 -17.93 16.75
N TRP A 46 -12.28 -16.82 16.42
CA TRP A 46 -12.77 -15.85 15.45
C TRP A 46 -12.42 -16.20 14.00
N PHE A 47 -11.53 -17.17 13.75
CA PHE A 47 -11.17 -17.59 12.39
C PHE A 47 -12.36 -18.20 11.63
N PRO A 48 -13.19 -19.09 12.22
CA PRO A 48 -14.44 -19.53 11.59
C PRO A 48 -15.34 -18.38 11.15
N ILE A 49 -15.44 -17.30 11.94
CA ILE A 49 -16.22 -16.12 11.57
C ILE A 49 -15.60 -15.41 10.36
N GLY A 50 -14.27 -15.28 10.29
CA GLY A 50 -13.58 -14.77 9.10
C GLY A 50 -13.83 -15.62 7.84
N ILE A 51 -13.87 -16.94 7.99
CA ILE A 51 -14.22 -17.87 6.89
C ILE A 51 -15.68 -17.67 6.45
N LEU A 52 -16.62 -17.66 7.39
CA LEU A 52 -18.04 -17.46 7.11
C LEU A 52 -18.30 -16.10 6.45
N LEU A 53 -17.61 -15.05 6.90
CA LEU A 53 -17.66 -13.74 6.27
C LEU A 53 -17.20 -13.83 4.81
N CYS A 54 -16.03 -14.42 4.53
CA CYS A 54 -15.55 -14.59 3.15
C CYS A 54 -16.50 -15.42 2.27
N ALA A 55 -17.14 -16.45 2.84
CA ALA A 55 -18.17 -17.21 2.14
C ALA A 55 -19.41 -16.34 1.84
N GLY A 56 -19.86 -15.53 2.80
CA GLY A 56 -20.92 -14.55 2.60
C GLY A 56 -20.59 -13.54 1.50
N LEU A 57 -19.34 -13.06 1.42
CA LEU A 57 -18.87 -12.18 0.35
C LEU A 57 -18.89 -12.86 -1.03
N TYR A 58 -18.55 -14.15 -1.09
CA TYR A 58 -18.67 -14.92 -2.33
C TYR A 58 -20.12 -14.98 -2.80
N TYR A 59 -21.08 -15.27 -1.92
CA TYR A 59 -22.51 -15.29 -2.28
C TYR A 59 -23.06 -13.90 -2.63
N LEU A 60 -22.63 -12.86 -1.91
CA LEU A 60 -22.96 -11.46 -2.24
C LEU A 60 -22.47 -11.12 -3.65
N TRP A 61 -21.25 -11.51 -4.00
CA TRP A 61 -20.72 -11.34 -5.34
C TRP A 61 -21.55 -12.09 -6.40
N ILE A 62 -21.91 -13.36 -6.16
CA ILE A 62 -22.77 -14.13 -7.08
C ILE A 62 -24.09 -13.40 -7.33
N TRP A 63 -24.74 -12.90 -6.28
CA TRP A 63 -25.97 -12.11 -6.41
C TRP A 63 -25.76 -10.83 -7.22
N LEU A 64 -24.64 -10.13 -7.01
CA LEU A 64 -24.29 -8.91 -7.76
C LEU A 64 -23.96 -9.17 -9.24
N LEU A 65 -23.61 -10.39 -9.64
CA LEU A 65 -23.38 -10.71 -11.06
C LEU A 65 -24.64 -10.45 -11.91
N GLY A 66 -25.83 -10.74 -11.36
CA GLY A 66 -27.13 -10.51 -12.02
C GLY A 66 -27.63 -9.07 -11.96
N LYS A 67 -26.89 -8.13 -11.36
CA LYS A 67 -27.29 -6.72 -11.22
C LYS A 67 -26.54 -5.80 -12.19
N SER A 68 -27.13 -4.64 -12.48
CA SER A 68 -26.49 -3.63 -13.33
C SER A 68 -25.24 -3.04 -12.68
N ASN A 69 -24.31 -2.53 -13.50
CA ASN A 69 -23.06 -1.94 -12.98
C ASN A 69 -23.33 -0.72 -12.09
N ARG A 70 -24.30 0.12 -12.48
CA ARG A 70 -24.71 1.29 -11.69
C ARG A 70 -25.21 0.88 -10.31
N PHE A 71 -26.06 -0.16 -10.25
CA PHE A 71 -26.53 -0.71 -8.98
C PHE A 71 -25.37 -1.25 -8.15
N THR A 72 -24.48 -2.06 -8.74
CA THR A 72 -23.33 -2.62 -8.01
C THR A 72 -22.44 -1.52 -7.42
N ILE A 73 -22.11 -0.49 -8.21
CA ILE A 73 -21.28 0.63 -7.76
C ILE A 73 -21.97 1.37 -6.62
N PHE A 74 -23.24 1.73 -6.77
CA PHE A 74 -23.99 2.44 -5.74
C PHE A 74 -24.09 1.61 -4.45
N PHE A 75 -24.54 0.36 -4.56
CA PHE A 75 -24.69 -0.54 -3.41
C PHE A 75 -23.38 -0.74 -2.65
N LEU A 76 -22.28 -1.05 -3.36
CA LEU A 76 -21.00 -1.28 -2.72
C LEU A 76 -20.37 0.01 -2.18
N SER A 77 -20.59 1.15 -2.83
CA SER A 77 -20.14 2.44 -2.28
C SER A 77 -20.83 2.76 -0.97
N THR A 78 -22.16 2.58 -0.92
CA THR A 78 -22.95 2.78 0.30
C THR A 78 -22.55 1.79 1.39
N LEU A 79 -22.34 0.51 1.03
CA LEU A 79 -21.87 -0.50 1.98
C LEU A 79 -20.48 -0.14 2.54
N SER A 80 -19.53 0.25 1.69
CA SER A 80 -18.20 0.70 2.13
C SER A 80 -18.29 1.89 3.08
N LEU A 81 -19.07 2.93 2.73
CA LEU A 81 -19.25 4.10 3.58
C LEU A 81 -19.92 3.75 4.90
N ALA A 82 -20.87 2.82 4.91
CA ALA A 82 -21.49 2.33 6.14
C ALA A 82 -20.45 1.60 7.02
N CYS A 83 -19.64 0.70 6.45
CA CYS A 83 -18.57 0.02 7.17
C CYS A 83 -17.53 1.00 7.72
N TYR A 84 -17.09 1.96 6.91
CA TYR A 84 -16.14 2.98 7.33
C TYR A 84 -16.74 3.89 8.40
N GLY A 85 -18.00 4.30 8.25
CA GLY A 85 -18.73 5.10 9.23
C GLY A 85 -18.86 4.37 10.57
N ILE A 86 -19.17 3.06 10.57
CA ILE A 86 -19.14 2.23 11.78
C ILE A 86 -17.75 2.27 12.42
N GLY A 87 -16.67 2.11 11.64
CA GLY A 87 -15.31 2.26 12.12
C GLY A 87 -15.07 3.62 12.80
N LEU A 88 -15.45 4.71 12.13
CA LEU A 88 -15.26 6.07 12.62
C LEU A 88 -15.98 6.35 13.94
N VAL A 89 -17.22 5.88 14.09
CA VAL A 89 -18.00 6.11 15.33
C VAL A 89 -17.64 5.15 16.45
N SER A 90 -17.09 3.99 16.11
CA SER A 90 -16.71 2.98 17.12
C SER A 90 -15.37 3.31 17.80
N PHE A 91 -14.52 4.11 17.15
CA PHE A 91 -13.14 4.33 17.59
C PHE A 91 -12.79 5.83 17.65
N ASP A 92 -12.68 6.34 18.88
CA ASP A 92 -12.18 7.69 19.10
C ASP A 92 -10.65 7.73 18.98
N THR A 93 -10.20 7.95 17.75
CA THR A 93 -8.78 8.10 17.43
C THR A 93 -8.32 9.55 17.48
N GLN A 94 -7.10 9.75 17.95
CA GLN A 94 -6.39 11.04 17.94
C GLN A 94 -5.08 10.87 17.15
N PRO A 95 -4.53 11.94 16.54
CA PRO A 95 -3.30 11.84 15.78
C PRO A 95 -2.10 11.61 16.72
N VAL A 96 -1.28 10.62 16.39
CA VAL A 96 -0.16 10.11 17.21
C VAL A 96 1.08 9.87 16.36
N SER A 97 2.26 9.84 16.96
CA SER A 97 3.54 9.63 16.25
C SER A 97 3.66 10.58 15.04
N ASP A 98 4.04 10.07 13.85
CA ASP A 98 4.12 10.81 12.59
C ASP A 98 2.88 11.66 12.29
N TYR A 99 1.68 11.11 12.55
CA TYR A 99 0.42 11.79 12.26
C TYR A 99 0.18 13.01 13.12
N LYS A 100 0.67 12.99 14.37
CA LYS A 100 0.62 14.16 15.25
C LYS A 100 1.44 15.30 14.68
N MET A 101 2.65 15.00 14.22
CA MET A 101 3.54 16.00 13.64
C MET A 101 2.98 16.58 12.34
N ILE A 102 2.38 15.73 11.48
CA ILE A 102 1.70 16.17 10.26
C ILE A 102 0.52 17.10 10.61
N TRP A 103 -0.33 16.70 11.55
CA TRP A 103 -1.49 17.50 11.98
C TRP A 103 -1.10 18.85 12.58
N GLN A 104 -0.08 18.89 13.44
CA GLN A 104 0.42 20.14 14.02
C GLN A 104 0.98 21.07 12.94
N THR A 105 1.80 20.53 12.05
CA THR A 105 2.35 21.29 10.92
C THR A 105 1.25 21.80 9.99
N ALA A 106 0.21 21.00 9.74
CA ALA A 106 -0.94 21.40 8.93
C ALA A 106 -1.68 22.59 9.53
N ASN A 107 -1.83 22.64 10.86
CA ASN A 107 -2.41 23.77 11.57
C ASN A 107 -1.53 25.03 11.48
N GLU A 108 -0.21 24.89 11.65
CA GLU A 108 0.72 26.01 11.50
C GLU A 108 0.71 26.57 10.07
N ILE A 109 0.67 25.70 9.05
CA ILE A 109 0.52 26.10 7.64
C ILE A 109 -0.84 26.78 7.42
N ALA A 110 -1.92 26.24 8.00
CA ALA A 110 -3.25 26.81 7.88
C ALA A 110 -3.32 28.22 8.47
N ASN A 111 -2.64 28.45 9.59
CA ASN A 111 -2.55 29.73 10.30
C ASN A 111 -1.49 30.69 9.73
N GLY A 112 -0.66 30.24 8.78
CA GLY A 112 0.41 31.04 8.18
C GLY A 112 1.63 31.25 9.09
N THR A 113 1.83 30.39 10.08
CA THR A 113 2.93 30.50 11.07
C THR A 113 4.07 29.52 10.81
N PHE A 114 3.89 28.55 9.92
CA PHE A 114 4.94 27.58 9.57
C PHE A 114 5.98 28.19 8.64
N ASP A 115 7.26 28.08 9.00
CA ASP A 115 8.40 28.39 8.11
C ASP A 115 9.49 27.33 8.29
N ALA A 116 9.74 26.56 7.23
CA ALA A 116 10.71 25.47 7.24
C ALA A 116 12.17 25.94 7.34
N ASN A 117 12.45 27.22 7.09
CA ASN A 117 13.80 27.80 7.22
C ASN A 117 14.18 28.07 8.68
N LEU A 118 13.19 28.08 9.59
CA LEU A 118 13.41 28.24 11.02
C LEU A 118 13.67 26.90 11.73
N LEU A 119 13.44 25.77 11.03
CA LEU A 119 13.65 24.44 11.59
C LEU A 119 15.13 24.12 11.71
N LYS A 120 15.49 23.48 12.82
CA LYS A 120 16.83 22.92 13.05
C LYS A 120 16.96 21.57 12.35
N GLY A 121 18.19 21.16 12.05
CA GLY A 121 18.47 19.94 11.29
C GLY A 121 17.92 18.65 11.91
N TYR A 122 17.67 18.64 13.23
CA TYR A 122 17.10 17.53 13.99
C TYR A 122 15.58 17.63 14.22
N ASP A 123 14.92 18.70 13.78
CA ASP A 123 13.47 18.83 13.90
C ASP A 123 12.77 17.83 12.98
N TYR A 124 11.63 17.30 13.43
CA TYR A 124 10.93 16.22 12.74
C TYR A 124 10.65 16.54 11.26
N MET A 125 10.11 17.72 10.95
CA MET A 125 9.82 18.11 9.56
C MET A 125 11.07 18.50 8.76
N ALA A 126 12.19 18.80 9.42
CA ALA A 126 13.47 18.99 8.74
C ALA A 126 14.09 17.66 8.30
N VAL A 127 13.92 16.60 9.11
CA VAL A 127 14.41 15.24 8.85
C VAL A 127 13.48 14.50 7.89
N TYR A 128 12.18 14.49 8.19
CA TYR A 128 11.13 13.80 7.43
C TYR A 128 10.32 14.75 6.56
N HIS A 129 11.03 15.64 5.86
CA HIS A 129 10.44 16.68 5.02
C HIS A 129 9.45 16.15 3.95
N TRP A 130 9.52 14.86 3.59
CA TRP A 130 8.60 14.21 2.65
C TRP A 130 7.18 14.08 3.21
N GLN A 131 6.99 14.28 4.52
CA GLN A 131 5.67 14.32 5.15
C GLN A 131 4.97 15.68 4.96
N ILE A 132 5.70 16.73 4.55
CA ILE A 132 5.16 18.09 4.39
C ILE A 132 4.09 18.13 3.28
N GLY A 133 4.20 17.30 2.25
CA GLY A 133 3.15 17.17 1.23
C GLY A 133 1.79 16.82 1.85
N MET A 134 1.75 15.88 2.80
CA MET A 134 0.52 15.55 3.53
C MET A 134 0.07 16.68 4.46
N ALA A 135 1.00 17.36 5.14
CA ALA A 135 0.65 18.51 5.99
C ALA A 135 0.01 19.66 5.18
N VAL A 136 0.49 19.92 3.96
CA VAL A 136 -0.11 20.89 3.05
C VAL A 136 -1.53 20.47 2.66
N LEU A 137 -1.76 19.20 2.31
CA LEU A 137 -3.11 18.70 2.02
C LEU A 137 -4.05 18.89 3.21
N GLU A 138 -3.62 18.50 4.40
CA GLU A 138 -4.41 18.67 5.63
C GLU A 138 -4.67 20.15 5.93
N SER A 139 -3.71 21.04 5.68
CA SER A 139 -3.88 22.49 5.89
C SER A 139 -4.98 23.08 5.00
N VAL A 140 -5.13 22.59 3.77
CA VAL A 140 -6.21 23.00 2.87
C VAL A 140 -7.56 22.56 3.43
N LEU A 141 -7.66 21.34 3.95
CA LEU A 141 -8.88 20.84 4.59
C LEU A 141 -9.21 21.65 5.86
N ILE A 142 -8.20 22.00 6.67
CA ILE A 142 -8.35 22.86 7.84
C ILE A 142 -8.86 24.25 7.46
N LYS A 143 -8.33 24.86 6.39
CA LYS A 143 -8.82 26.17 5.90
C LYS A 143 -10.28 26.12 5.41
N LEU A 144 -10.69 25.01 4.80
CA LEU A 144 -12.04 24.87 4.23
C LEU A 144 -13.10 24.51 5.27
N PHE A 145 -12.75 23.68 6.27
CA PHE A 145 -13.73 23.06 7.17
C PHE A 145 -13.43 23.30 8.67
N GLY A 146 -12.36 24.02 8.99
CA GLY A 146 -11.88 24.25 10.35
C GLY A 146 -10.93 23.16 10.86
N SER A 147 -10.27 23.44 11.99
CA SER A 147 -9.31 22.54 12.66
C SER A 147 -10.01 21.41 13.44
N HIS A 148 -10.83 20.62 12.74
CA HIS A 148 -11.52 19.46 13.31
C HIS A 148 -10.95 18.17 12.75
N PHE A 149 -10.38 17.34 13.63
CA PHE A 149 -9.76 16.07 13.21
C PHE A 149 -10.76 15.11 12.53
N THR A 150 -12.06 15.19 12.87
CA THR A 150 -13.14 14.44 12.22
C THR A 150 -13.21 14.70 10.71
N VAL A 151 -12.85 15.90 10.23
CA VAL A 151 -12.82 16.21 8.79
C VAL A 151 -11.82 15.30 8.07
N LEU A 152 -10.63 15.09 8.66
CA LEU A 152 -9.62 14.21 8.08
C LEU A 152 -10.06 12.75 8.06
N LYS A 153 -10.75 12.30 9.10
CA LYS A 153 -11.33 10.95 9.16
C LYS A 153 -12.36 10.72 8.05
N VAL A 154 -13.29 11.66 7.87
CA VAL A 154 -14.28 11.61 6.78
C VAL A 154 -13.59 11.61 5.41
N PHE A 155 -12.57 12.45 5.23
CA PHE A 155 -11.79 12.48 4.00
C PHE A 155 -11.07 11.14 3.75
N SER A 156 -10.53 10.49 4.79
CA SER A 156 -9.93 9.16 4.70
C SER A 156 -10.94 8.10 4.22
N CYS A 157 -12.20 8.15 4.68
CA CYS A 157 -13.27 7.29 4.17
C CYS A 157 -13.54 7.51 2.68
N VAL A 158 -13.58 8.77 2.22
CA VAL A 158 -13.76 9.11 0.81
C VAL A 158 -12.58 8.59 -0.02
N CYS A 159 -11.35 8.75 0.45
CA CYS A 159 -10.18 8.22 -0.22
C CYS A 159 -10.24 6.69 -0.34
N SER A 160 -10.55 5.98 0.75
CA SER A 160 -10.67 4.51 0.75
C SER A 160 -11.79 3.99 -0.16
N LEU A 161 -12.91 4.73 -0.24
CA LEU A 161 -13.96 4.44 -1.21
C LEU A 161 -13.46 4.59 -2.65
N LEU A 162 -12.76 5.69 -2.95
CA LEU A 162 -12.21 5.94 -4.28
C LEU A 162 -11.17 4.87 -4.67
N ILE A 163 -10.33 4.41 -3.75
CA ILE A 163 -9.41 3.29 -3.97
C ILE A 163 -10.17 2.02 -4.36
N SER A 164 -11.20 1.65 -3.60
CA SER A 164 -12.02 0.46 -3.87
C SER A 164 -12.72 0.54 -5.24
N TYR A 165 -13.21 1.73 -5.59
CA TYR A 165 -13.77 2.01 -6.92
C TYR A 165 -12.71 1.91 -8.03
N LEU A 166 -11.50 2.44 -7.83
CA LEU A 166 -10.42 2.30 -8.81
C LEU A 166 -10.00 0.84 -8.99
N VAL A 167 -9.93 0.05 -7.91
CA VAL A 167 -9.72 -1.40 -7.97
C VAL A 167 -10.79 -2.07 -8.83
N TYR A 168 -12.07 -1.72 -8.64
CA TYR A 168 -13.17 -2.20 -9.48
C TYR A 168 -12.96 -1.86 -10.97
N VAL A 169 -12.67 -0.59 -11.28
CA VAL A 169 -12.49 -0.12 -12.67
C VAL A 169 -11.31 -0.80 -13.34
N ILE A 170 -10.16 -0.85 -12.66
CA ILE A 170 -8.93 -1.44 -13.19
C ILE A 170 -9.14 -2.93 -13.44
N THR A 171 -9.66 -3.66 -12.44
CA THR A 171 -9.91 -5.12 -12.56
C THR A 171 -10.94 -5.43 -13.64
N SER A 172 -12.03 -4.66 -13.71
CA SER A 172 -13.05 -4.82 -14.75
C SER A 172 -12.47 -4.65 -16.15
N SER A 173 -11.55 -3.69 -16.32
CA SER A 173 -10.92 -3.41 -17.61
C SER A 173 -9.84 -4.43 -18.01
N LYS A 174 -9.14 -5.04 -17.04
CA LYS A 174 -8.00 -5.94 -17.31
C LYS A 174 -8.35 -7.42 -17.28
N ILE A 175 -9.30 -7.81 -16.44
CA ILE A 175 -9.67 -9.21 -16.20
C ILE A 175 -11.09 -9.48 -16.68
N GLY A 176 -11.99 -8.54 -16.41
CA GLY A 176 -13.39 -8.63 -16.82
C GLY A 176 -14.33 -8.21 -15.70
N LEU A 177 -15.55 -7.84 -16.08
CA LEU A 177 -16.55 -7.27 -15.17
C LEU A 177 -16.85 -8.15 -13.94
N SER A 178 -16.94 -9.46 -14.13
CA SER A 178 -17.16 -10.44 -13.07
C SER A 178 -16.08 -10.35 -11.98
N ALA A 179 -14.81 -10.38 -12.38
CA ALA A 179 -13.67 -10.25 -11.47
C ALA A 179 -13.60 -8.84 -10.84
N GLY A 180 -13.97 -7.80 -11.59
CA GLY A 180 -14.03 -6.44 -11.06
C GLY A 180 -15.06 -6.28 -9.96
N LYS A 181 -16.28 -6.79 -10.15
CA LYS A 181 -17.31 -6.80 -9.10
C LYS A 181 -16.82 -7.56 -7.86
N ALA A 182 -16.15 -8.70 -8.03
CA ALA A 182 -15.57 -9.45 -6.92
C ALA A 182 -14.50 -8.64 -6.17
N ALA A 183 -13.55 -8.05 -6.88
CA ALA A 183 -12.50 -7.22 -6.27
C ALA A 183 -13.09 -6.02 -5.50
N TYR A 184 -14.21 -5.44 -5.97
CA TYR A 184 -14.91 -4.40 -5.24
C TYR A 184 -15.53 -4.92 -3.94
N VAL A 185 -16.24 -6.06 -4.00
CA VAL A 185 -16.80 -6.70 -2.78
C VAL A 185 -15.71 -6.97 -1.75
N LEU A 186 -14.58 -7.54 -2.18
CA LEU A 186 -13.48 -7.90 -1.30
C LEU A 186 -12.83 -6.69 -0.63
N SER A 187 -12.60 -5.59 -1.39
CA SER A 187 -12.01 -4.35 -0.87
C SER A 187 -12.98 -3.55 0.00
N ALA A 188 -14.28 -3.56 -0.32
CA ALA A 188 -15.31 -2.79 0.38
C ALA A 188 -15.46 -3.16 1.86
N VAL A 189 -15.19 -4.42 2.20
CA VAL A 189 -15.45 -5.01 3.53
C VAL A 189 -14.21 -5.68 4.14
N PHE A 190 -13.03 -5.35 3.62
CA PHE A 190 -11.78 -5.85 4.18
C PHE A 190 -11.49 -5.16 5.51
N VAL A 191 -11.41 -5.92 6.60
CA VAL A 191 -11.33 -5.36 7.95
C VAL A 191 -10.13 -4.42 8.09
N SER A 192 -8.94 -4.78 7.60
CA SER A 192 -7.77 -3.89 7.70
C SER A 192 -7.96 -2.55 6.98
N TYR A 193 -8.69 -2.53 5.85
CA TYR A 193 -9.04 -1.29 5.17
C TYR A 193 -10.02 -0.45 6.00
N ILE A 194 -11.05 -1.08 6.55
CA ILE A 194 -12.03 -0.39 7.41
C ILE A 194 -11.31 0.25 8.61
N MET A 195 -10.37 -0.45 9.24
CA MET A 195 -9.66 0.08 10.41
C MET A 195 -8.69 1.21 10.06
N SER A 196 -8.13 1.19 8.85
CA SER A 196 -7.22 2.25 8.40
C SER A 196 -7.90 3.63 8.24
N VAL A 197 -9.23 3.71 8.10
CA VAL A 197 -9.92 4.98 7.82
C VAL A 197 -9.98 5.94 9.02
N ASN A 198 -9.68 5.45 10.22
CA ASN A 198 -9.71 6.25 11.44
C ASN A 198 -8.54 7.23 11.56
N GLN A 199 -7.58 7.16 10.65
CA GLN A 199 -6.47 8.10 10.54
C GLN A 199 -6.27 8.41 9.06
N LEU A 200 -6.27 9.69 8.68
CA LEU A 200 -5.80 10.06 7.35
C LEU A 200 -4.30 9.82 7.32
N SER A 201 -3.85 8.95 6.42
CA SER A 201 -2.43 8.67 6.22
C SER A 201 -2.03 8.93 4.77
N ASN A 202 -0.71 8.99 4.56
CA ASN A 202 -0.16 9.03 3.21
C ASN A 202 -0.49 7.77 2.39
N HIS A 203 -0.91 6.67 3.01
CA HIS A 203 -1.29 5.44 2.31
C HIS A 203 -2.54 5.62 1.47
N GLN A 204 -3.66 6.10 2.03
CA GLN A 204 -4.92 6.19 1.28
C GLN A 204 -4.77 7.18 0.12
N PHE A 205 -4.27 8.39 0.42
CA PHE A 205 -4.17 9.43 -0.59
C PHE A 205 -3.13 9.09 -1.67
N GLY A 206 -1.94 8.62 -1.27
CA GLY A 206 -0.92 8.17 -2.20
C GLY A 206 -1.41 7.03 -3.09
N THR A 207 -2.16 6.06 -2.54
CA THR A 207 -2.67 4.91 -3.30
C THR A 207 -3.57 5.30 -4.46
N ILE A 208 -4.35 6.38 -4.34
CA ILE A 208 -5.17 6.90 -5.45
C ILE A 208 -4.28 7.26 -6.65
N PHE A 209 -3.22 8.04 -6.41
CA PHE A 209 -2.30 8.48 -7.47
C PHE A 209 -1.44 7.34 -8.00
N LEU A 210 -1.07 6.38 -7.14
CA LEU A 210 -0.44 5.13 -7.56
C LEU A 210 -1.31 4.38 -8.57
N LEU A 211 -2.58 4.14 -8.24
CA LEU A 211 -3.53 3.42 -9.09
C LEU A 211 -3.77 4.14 -10.42
N LEU A 212 -3.99 5.46 -10.36
CA LEU A 212 -4.18 6.27 -11.56
C LEU A 212 -2.93 6.26 -12.45
N SER A 213 -1.74 6.42 -11.87
CA SER A 213 -0.47 6.38 -12.60
C SER A 213 -0.30 5.04 -13.32
N LEU A 214 -0.41 3.92 -12.60
CA LEU A 214 -0.32 2.58 -13.19
C LEU A 214 -1.39 2.36 -14.29
N TYR A 215 -2.63 2.80 -14.04
CA TYR A 215 -3.73 2.67 -15.00
C TYR A 215 -3.44 3.41 -16.31
N PHE A 216 -3.00 4.66 -16.25
CA PHE A 216 -2.71 5.44 -17.46
C PHE A 216 -1.46 4.95 -18.19
N LEU A 217 -0.41 4.57 -17.47
CA LEU A 217 0.79 3.98 -18.06
C LEU A 217 0.48 2.67 -18.80
N ASP A 218 -0.49 1.88 -18.32
CA ASP A 218 -0.90 0.65 -18.99
C ASP A 218 -1.63 0.89 -20.33
N LYS A 219 -2.21 2.08 -20.56
CA LYS A 219 -2.98 2.39 -21.78
C LYS A 219 -2.13 2.59 -23.04
N GLN A 220 -0.81 2.76 -22.91
CA GLN A 220 0.12 2.88 -24.05
C GLN A 220 -0.26 3.97 -25.07
N LYS A 221 -0.59 5.17 -24.58
CA LYS A 221 -0.76 6.35 -25.43
C LYS A 221 0.11 7.49 -24.90
N TYR A 222 0.71 8.28 -25.78
CA TYR A 222 1.63 9.36 -25.40
C TYR A 222 1.04 10.31 -24.35
N LYS A 223 -0.22 10.76 -24.53
CA LYS A 223 -0.90 11.63 -23.54
C LYS A 223 -1.06 10.97 -22.17
N PHE A 224 -1.27 9.66 -22.14
CA PHE A 224 -1.41 8.89 -20.91
C PHE A 224 -0.06 8.54 -20.28
N ALA A 225 0.99 8.42 -21.07
CA ALA A 225 2.35 8.31 -20.55
C ALA A 225 2.76 9.60 -19.81
N LEU A 226 2.54 10.77 -20.42
CA LEU A 226 2.77 12.06 -19.77
C LEU A 226 1.93 12.21 -18.50
N LEU A 227 0.62 11.94 -18.58
CA LEU A 227 -0.28 11.99 -17.42
C LEU A 227 0.14 11.02 -16.31
N GLY A 228 0.56 9.80 -16.66
CA GLY A 228 1.07 8.82 -15.70
C GLY A 228 2.32 9.31 -14.96
N GLY A 229 3.23 10.00 -15.68
CA GLY A 229 4.38 10.68 -15.10
C GLY A 229 4.00 11.80 -14.13
N ILE A 230 3.06 12.66 -14.52
CA ILE A 230 2.53 13.74 -13.67
C ILE A 230 1.93 13.14 -12.39
N LEU A 231 1.06 12.13 -12.52
CA LEU A 231 0.44 11.45 -11.38
C LEU A 231 1.47 10.74 -10.49
N ALA A 232 2.56 10.21 -11.05
CA ALA A 232 3.67 9.67 -10.29
C ALA A 232 4.41 10.75 -9.49
N ALA A 233 4.55 11.97 -10.02
CA ALA A 233 5.13 13.08 -9.27
C ALA A 233 4.22 13.53 -8.11
N VAL A 234 2.91 13.62 -8.37
CA VAL A 234 1.93 13.91 -7.31
C VAL A 234 1.97 12.84 -6.23
N LEU A 235 1.99 11.56 -6.62
CA LEU A 235 2.24 10.45 -5.70
C LEU A 235 3.49 10.69 -4.87
N ASN A 236 4.62 11.05 -5.48
CA ASN A 236 5.90 11.22 -4.78
C ASN A 236 5.87 12.31 -3.71
N VAL A 237 5.09 13.38 -3.92
CA VAL A 237 4.92 14.48 -2.95
C VAL A 237 4.18 14.01 -1.69
N PHE A 238 3.15 13.18 -1.85
CA PHE A 238 2.36 12.69 -0.71
C PHE A 238 2.94 11.42 -0.10
N ARG A 239 3.61 10.61 -0.91
CA ARG A 239 4.17 9.32 -0.53
C ARG A 239 5.33 8.97 -1.45
N ALA A 240 6.55 8.92 -0.89
CA ALA A 240 7.79 8.68 -1.62
C ALA A 240 7.98 7.22 -2.11
N ILE A 241 7.02 6.72 -2.91
CA ILE A 241 7.05 5.39 -3.55
C ILE A 241 6.97 5.47 -5.08
N ALA A 242 6.96 6.68 -5.66
CA ALA A 242 6.87 6.87 -7.10
C ALA A 242 8.04 6.27 -7.87
N ILE A 243 9.22 6.18 -7.24
CA ILE A 243 10.38 5.52 -7.83
C ILE A 243 10.09 4.07 -8.25
N ILE A 244 9.25 3.35 -7.49
CA ILE A 244 8.85 1.97 -7.78
C ILE A 244 7.99 1.94 -9.06
N VAL A 245 7.13 2.95 -9.25
CA VAL A 245 6.33 3.13 -10.46
C VAL A 245 7.22 3.42 -11.67
N LEU A 246 8.21 4.31 -11.52
CA LEU A 246 9.15 4.64 -12.60
C LEU A 246 10.00 3.43 -13.00
N VAL A 247 10.51 2.66 -12.04
CA VAL A 247 11.23 1.42 -12.30
C VAL A 247 10.32 0.41 -13.02
N ALA A 248 9.06 0.27 -12.59
CA ALA A 248 8.10 -0.58 -13.28
C ALA A 248 7.83 -0.12 -14.72
N ALA A 249 7.75 1.20 -14.96
CA ALA A 249 7.61 1.79 -16.28
C ALA A 249 8.82 1.53 -17.18
N ILE A 250 10.04 1.60 -16.64
CA ILE A 250 11.28 1.26 -17.36
C ILE A 250 11.28 -0.22 -17.75
N VAL A 251 11.06 -1.11 -16.77
CA VAL A 251 11.08 -2.56 -16.99
C VAL A 251 10.01 -2.98 -18.01
N ILE A 252 8.79 -2.45 -17.90
CA ILE A 252 7.72 -2.79 -18.85
C ILE A 252 8.00 -2.19 -20.24
N ALA A 253 8.62 -1.01 -20.34
CA ALA A 253 9.02 -0.43 -21.61
C ALA A 253 10.07 -1.32 -22.29
N ILE A 254 11.13 -1.73 -21.58
CA ILE A 254 12.16 -2.66 -22.09
C ILE A 254 11.52 -3.97 -22.52
N TYR A 255 10.65 -4.55 -21.70
CA TYR A 255 9.94 -5.79 -22.04
C TYR A 255 9.14 -5.65 -23.34
N ARG A 256 8.39 -4.55 -23.49
CA ARG A 256 7.57 -4.31 -24.69
C ARG A 256 8.41 -4.04 -25.94
N MET A 257 9.54 -3.33 -25.82
CA MET A 257 10.52 -3.15 -26.91
C MET A 257 11.02 -4.50 -27.42
N LEU A 258 11.40 -5.40 -26.52
CA LEU A 258 11.86 -6.74 -26.88
C LEU A 258 10.74 -7.58 -27.51
N ARG A 259 9.49 -7.38 -27.08
CA ARG A 259 8.33 -8.18 -27.47
C ARG A 259 7.79 -7.85 -28.85
N ASP A 260 7.57 -6.57 -29.15
CA ASP A 260 6.94 -6.14 -30.39
C ASP A 260 7.86 -5.37 -31.33
N GLY A 261 9.13 -5.15 -30.94
CA GLY A 261 10.14 -4.48 -31.76
C GLY A 261 9.93 -2.97 -31.93
N LYS A 262 8.89 -2.37 -31.33
CA LYS A 262 8.57 -0.94 -31.50
C LYS A 262 9.39 -0.04 -30.57
N VAL A 263 10.72 -0.08 -30.73
CA VAL A 263 11.68 0.59 -29.84
C VAL A 263 11.39 2.08 -29.67
N ALA A 264 11.28 2.83 -30.77
CA ALA A 264 11.03 4.27 -30.73
C ALA A 264 9.71 4.65 -30.03
N PHE A 265 8.66 3.85 -30.22
CA PHE A 265 7.36 4.09 -29.59
C PHE A 265 7.43 3.95 -28.06
N HIS A 266 8.03 2.87 -27.57
CA HIS A 266 8.17 2.61 -26.13
C HIS A 266 9.16 3.58 -25.48
N LEU A 267 10.25 3.95 -26.16
CA LEU A 267 11.19 4.96 -25.68
C LEU A 267 10.50 6.33 -25.56
N LYS A 268 9.68 6.71 -26.55
CA LYS A 268 8.93 7.97 -26.48
C LYS A 268 7.91 7.98 -25.34
N ASN A 269 7.19 6.88 -25.11
CA ASN A 269 6.31 6.76 -23.93
C ASN A 269 7.09 6.86 -22.62
N LEU A 270 8.24 6.18 -22.51
CA LEU A 270 9.08 6.27 -21.32
C LEU A 270 9.61 7.68 -21.11
N ALA A 271 10.13 8.32 -22.15
CA ALA A 271 10.61 9.70 -22.11
C ALA A 271 9.49 10.67 -21.65
N LEU A 272 8.28 10.56 -22.21
CA LEU A 272 7.14 11.39 -21.79
C LEU A 272 6.75 11.14 -20.33
N THR A 273 6.85 9.90 -19.85
CA THR A 273 6.62 9.58 -18.44
C THR A 273 7.64 10.27 -17.54
N LEU A 274 8.93 10.17 -17.89
CA LEU A 274 10.02 10.78 -17.13
C LEU A 274 9.96 12.32 -17.18
N ILE A 275 9.61 12.90 -18.32
CA ILE A 275 9.39 14.35 -18.49
C ILE A 275 8.22 14.82 -17.62
N GLY A 276 7.08 14.13 -17.68
CA GLY A 276 5.90 14.47 -16.87
C GLY A 276 6.20 14.41 -15.38
N TYR A 277 6.97 13.40 -14.95
CA TYR A 277 7.44 13.29 -13.58
C TYR A 277 8.38 14.45 -13.20
N ALA A 278 9.47 14.65 -13.96
CA ALA A 278 10.51 15.62 -13.64
C ALA A 278 9.99 17.06 -13.61
N ILE A 279 9.20 17.46 -14.61
CA ILE A 279 8.61 18.81 -14.67
C ILE A 279 7.68 19.03 -13.47
N SER A 280 6.79 18.08 -13.18
CA SER A 280 5.84 18.22 -12.08
C SER A 280 6.54 18.27 -10.72
N THR A 281 7.55 17.43 -10.49
CA THR A 281 8.35 17.45 -9.26
C THR A 281 9.12 18.77 -9.09
N ALA A 282 9.69 19.30 -10.18
CA ALA A 282 10.35 20.60 -10.15
C ALA A 282 9.36 21.72 -9.82
N LEU A 283 8.17 21.72 -10.43
CA LEU A 283 7.11 22.69 -10.13
C LEU A 283 6.67 22.63 -8.66
N PHE A 284 6.43 21.43 -8.11
CA PHE A 284 6.11 21.28 -6.69
C PHE A 284 7.23 21.82 -5.80
N SER A 285 8.49 21.52 -6.13
CA SER A 285 9.65 22.03 -5.37
C SER A 285 9.71 23.55 -5.39
N VAL A 286 9.53 24.19 -6.55
CA VAL A 286 9.51 25.65 -6.67
C VAL A 286 8.39 26.26 -5.82
N VAL A 287 7.17 25.72 -5.91
CA VAL A 287 6.02 26.23 -5.15
C VAL A 287 6.26 26.09 -3.65
N PHE A 288 6.75 24.94 -3.18
CA PHE A 288 6.97 24.70 -1.74
C PHE A 288 8.11 25.56 -1.18
N LEU A 289 9.17 25.80 -1.96
CA LEU A 289 10.24 26.72 -1.60
C LEU A 289 9.73 28.17 -1.50
N GLN A 290 8.95 28.63 -2.49
CA GLN A 290 8.39 29.99 -2.50
C GLN A 290 7.44 30.25 -1.33
N LEU A 291 6.72 29.21 -0.89
CA LEU A 291 5.83 29.28 0.27
C LEU A 291 6.55 29.07 1.61
N HIS A 292 7.88 28.90 1.60
CA HIS A 292 8.69 28.57 2.78
C HIS A 292 8.25 27.29 3.50
N TYR A 293 7.55 26.40 2.80
CA TYR A 293 7.13 25.10 3.35
C TYR A 293 8.29 24.11 3.35
N THR A 294 9.32 24.32 2.55
CA THR A 294 10.56 23.54 2.59
C THR A 294 11.77 24.47 2.46
N SER A 295 12.91 24.03 2.98
CA SER A 295 14.22 24.68 2.79
C SER A 295 15.05 24.07 1.65
N GLY A 296 14.49 23.08 0.94
CA GLY A 296 15.08 22.40 -0.22
C GLY A 296 13.98 21.79 -1.11
N PRO A 297 14.35 21.07 -2.19
CA PRO A 297 13.37 20.38 -3.03
C PRO A 297 12.49 19.42 -2.20
N ILE A 298 11.17 19.43 -2.41
CA ILE A 298 10.22 18.64 -1.59
C ILE A 298 10.45 17.13 -1.68
N THR A 299 11.14 16.66 -2.71
CA THR A 299 11.43 15.23 -2.93
C THR A 299 12.86 14.81 -2.53
N GLU A 300 13.66 15.71 -1.99
CA GLU A 300 15.05 15.46 -1.57
C GLU A 300 15.15 14.61 -0.28
N ASN A 301 15.47 13.31 -0.38
CA ASN A 301 15.67 12.53 0.84
C ASN A 301 16.92 12.98 1.63
N ARG A 302 16.69 13.64 2.78
CA ARG A 302 17.73 14.19 3.66
C ARG A 302 18.44 13.17 4.54
N ILE A 303 17.82 12.00 4.75
CA ILE A 303 18.38 10.87 5.51
C ILE A 303 18.20 9.56 4.72
N PRO A 304 18.90 9.43 3.57
CA PRO A 304 18.63 8.35 2.62
C PRO A 304 19.00 6.95 3.12
N TYR A 305 19.89 6.85 4.10
CA TYR A 305 20.42 5.57 4.59
C TYR A 305 19.63 5.02 5.78
N PHE A 306 18.96 5.86 6.56
CA PHE A 306 18.11 5.49 7.69
C PHE A 306 17.21 4.27 7.43
N LYS A 307 16.43 4.31 6.35
CA LYS A 307 15.50 3.22 6.03
C LYS A 307 16.20 1.91 5.69
N PHE A 308 17.41 1.96 5.14
CA PHE A 308 18.23 0.78 4.90
C PHE A 308 18.84 0.27 6.20
N HIS A 309 19.36 1.16 7.06
CA HIS A 309 19.90 0.77 8.35
C HIS A 309 18.84 0.04 9.18
N LYS A 310 17.66 0.67 9.37
CA LYS A 310 16.49 0.06 10.02
C LYS A 310 15.93 -1.17 9.28
N GLY A 311 16.14 -1.25 7.96
CA GLY A 311 15.75 -2.38 7.15
C GLY A 311 16.63 -3.61 7.31
N LEU A 312 17.86 -3.44 7.80
CA LEU A 312 18.87 -4.49 7.89
C LEU A 312 19.26 -4.81 9.35
N THR A 313 18.80 -4.02 10.33
CA THR A 313 19.01 -4.21 11.78
C THR A 313 17.83 -3.76 12.63
N GLU A 314 17.94 -3.89 13.96
CA GLU A 314 17.01 -3.36 14.97
C GLU A 314 17.24 -1.86 15.29
N TYR A 315 17.75 -1.08 14.33
CA TYR A 315 17.98 0.35 14.50
C TYR A 315 16.66 1.10 14.82
N SER A 316 16.59 1.76 15.98
CA SER A 316 15.33 2.26 16.52
C SER A 316 14.95 3.64 15.98
N GLU A 317 15.80 4.66 16.10
CA GLU A 317 15.44 6.05 15.73
C GLU A 317 16.62 6.92 15.26
N PRO A 318 16.47 7.71 14.18
CA PRO A 318 17.55 8.55 13.67
C PRO A 318 17.79 9.80 14.52
N PHE A 319 16.80 10.27 15.29
CA PHE A 319 16.88 11.55 16.01
C PHE A 319 17.87 11.55 17.17
N THR A 320 17.94 10.45 17.92
CA THR A 320 18.90 10.29 19.03
C THR A 320 20.33 10.37 18.52
N ASP A 321 20.58 9.79 17.35
CA ASP A 321 21.89 9.83 16.72
C ASP A 321 22.16 11.16 16.00
N LEU A 322 21.15 11.77 15.35
CA LEU A 322 21.31 13.07 14.71
C LEU A 322 21.75 14.16 15.70
N LYS A 323 21.25 14.08 16.95
CA LYS A 323 21.68 14.96 18.05
C LYS A 323 23.15 14.79 18.41
N ARG A 324 23.75 13.61 18.19
CA ARG A 324 25.20 13.39 18.39
C ARG A 324 26.04 14.16 17.36
N PHE A 325 25.46 14.52 16.23
CA PHE A 325 26.07 15.32 15.17
C PHE A 325 25.57 16.77 15.15
N ASP A 326 24.98 17.26 16.25
CA ASP A 326 24.42 18.62 16.37
C ASP A 326 23.41 18.98 15.26
N GLY A 327 22.73 17.97 14.70
CA GLY A 327 21.80 18.15 13.58
C GLY A 327 22.47 18.28 12.20
N ASN A 328 23.78 18.04 12.08
CA ASN A 328 24.46 17.97 10.80
C ASN A 328 24.09 16.67 10.03
N GLN A 329 23.12 16.81 9.13
CA GLN A 329 22.59 15.70 8.34
C GLN A 329 23.64 15.06 7.41
N GLN A 330 24.61 15.83 6.93
CA GLN A 330 25.65 15.30 6.03
C GLN A 330 26.61 14.37 6.77
N GLU A 331 27.07 14.76 7.96
CA GLU A 331 27.92 13.92 8.79
C GLU A 331 27.19 12.66 9.25
N PHE A 332 25.93 12.82 9.67
CA PHE A 332 25.06 11.69 10.00
C PHE A 332 24.91 10.71 8.84
N ASN A 333 24.63 11.20 7.62
CA ASN A 333 24.51 10.35 6.43
C ASN A 333 25.81 9.61 6.10
N ASN A 334 26.97 10.25 6.29
CA ASN A 334 28.26 9.61 6.09
C ASN A 334 28.50 8.49 7.11
N TRP A 335 28.06 8.68 8.36
CA TRP A 335 28.10 7.64 9.38
C TRP A 335 27.12 6.49 9.07
N GLU A 336 25.84 6.78 8.79
CA GLU A 336 24.85 5.76 8.45
C GLU A 336 25.26 4.91 7.25
N LYS A 337 25.84 5.54 6.22
CA LYS A 337 26.35 4.83 5.05
C LYS A 337 27.44 3.80 5.42
N LYS A 338 28.32 4.15 6.37
CA LYS A 338 29.36 3.23 6.86
C LYS A 338 28.73 2.07 7.64
N GLU A 339 27.77 2.35 8.53
CA GLU A 339 27.05 1.31 9.28
C GLU A 339 26.32 0.34 8.35
N VAL A 340 25.59 0.84 7.35
CA VAL A 340 24.96 0.00 6.32
C VAL A 340 26.01 -0.85 5.58
N GLY A 341 27.18 -0.29 5.30
CA GLY A 341 28.30 -1.03 4.72
C GLY A 341 28.79 -2.19 5.59
N VAL A 342 28.90 -1.99 6.90
CA VAL A 342 29.29 -3.03 7.88
C VAL A 342 28.26 -4.18 7.89
N LEU A 343 26.97 -3.85 7.86
CA LEU A 343 25.88 -4.83 7.85
C LEU A 343 25.88 -5.70 6.59
N LEU A 344 26.16 -5.09 5.44
CA LEU A 344 26.33 -5.83 4.18
C LEU A 344 27.58 -6.72 4.20
N GLY A 345 28.57 -6.40 5.04
CA GLY A 345 29.74 -7.25 5.32
C GLY A 345 29.43 -8.52 6.13
N ASN A 346 28.26 -8.62 6.77
CA ASN A 346 27.79 -9.82 7.47
C ASN A 346 26.56 -10.44 6.76
N PRO A 347 26.73 -11.09 5.58
CA PRO A 347 25.61 -11.54 4.76
C PRO A 347 24.74 -12.58 5.46
N LYS A 348 25.31 -13.42 6.35
CA LYS A 348 24.55 -14.46 7.07
C LYS A 348 23.60 -13.83 8.09
N GLY A 349 24.10 -12.95 8.96
CA GLY A 349 23.28 -12.27 9.96
C GLY A 349 22.18 -11.43 9.30
N THR A 350 22.55 -10.67 8.27
CA THR A 350 21.63 -9.82 7.52
C THR A 350 20.56 -10.64 6.80
N ALA A 351 20.90 -11.80 6.19
CA ALA A 351 19.92 -12.66 5.54
C ALA A 351 18.90 -13.25 6.52
N VAL A 352 19.34 -13.68 7.73
CA VAL A 352 18.43 -14.18 8.77
C VAL A 352 17.49 -13.06 9.25
N PHE A 353 18.03 -11.86 9.49
CA PHE A 353 17.21 -10.71 9.88
C PHE A 353 16.17 -10.37 8.80
N VAL A 354 16.59 -10.26 7.54
CA VAL A 354 15.69 -9.96 6.41
C VAL A 354 14.63 -11.05 6.26
N ALA A 355 14.97 -12.33 6.41
CA ALA A 355 13.99 -13.42 6.35
C ALA A 355 12.94 -13.30 7.46
N ASN A 356 13.37 -13.09 8.72
CA ASN A 356 12.46 -12.90 9.85
C ASN A 356 11.57 -11.67 9.68
N LYS A 357 12.15 -10.55 9.23
CA LYS A 357 11.44 -9.32 8.87
C LYS A 357 10.39 -9.58 7.81
N MET A 358 10.73 -10.28 6.73
CA MET A 358 9.79 -10.57 5.64
C MET A 358 8.67 -11.53 6.05
N VAL A 359 8.95 -12.50 6.93
CA VAL A 359 7.92 -13.35 7.53
C VAL A 359 6.92 -12.49 8.32
N ARG A 360 7.39 -11.56 9.15
CA ARG A 360 6.50 -10.62 9.87
C ARG A 360 5.76 -9.71 8.89
N PHE A 361 6.47 -9.11 7.94
CA PHE A 361 5.89 -8.21 6.96
C PHE A 361 4.76 -8.86 6.16
N LEU A 362 4.93 -10.09 5.67
CA LEU A 362 3.94 -10.77 4.82
C LEU A 362 2.96 -11.66 5.58
N GLY A 363 3.30 -12.08 6.79
CA GLY A 363 2.54 -13.05 7.57
C GLY A 363 1.84 -12.49 8.80
N LEU A 364 2.39 -11.45 9.42
CA LEU A 364 1.79 -10.85 10.62
C LEU A 364 0.48 -10.16 10.26
N PHE A 365 -0.33 -9.89 11.25
CA PHE A 365 -1.51 -9.07 11.07
C PHE A 365 -1.21 -7.62 10.80
N ASP A 366 -2.22 -6.89 10.31
CA ASP A 366 -2.05 -5.50 9.95
C ASP A 366 -1.91 -4.62 11.20
N GLY A 367 -0.77 -3.93 11.31
CA GLY A 367 -0.44 -3.02 12.41
C GLY A 367 -1.22 -1.69 12.38
N GLN A 368 -2.12 -1.45 11.42
CA GLN A 368 -2.96 -0.24 11.41
C GLN A 368 -3.74 -0.04 12.72
N PHE A 369 -4.07 -1.11 13.43
CA PHE A 369 -4.69 -1.04 14.76
C PHE A 369 -3.78 -0.37 15.79
N GLU A 370 -2.47 -0.58 15.75
CA GLU A 370 -1.54 0.04 16.71
C GLU A 370 -1.55 1.58 16.61
N HIS A 371 -1.54 2.07 15.37
CA HIS A 371 -1.57 3.50 15.07
C HIS A 371 -2.93 4.14 15.36
N THR A 372 -4.01 3.37 15.22
CA THR A 372 -5.37 3.81 15.55
C THR A 372 -5.50 4.11 17.05
N TYR A 373 -4.73 3.44 17.91
CA TYR A 373 -4.91 3.46 19.36
C TYR A 373 -3.72 4.00 20.16
N ASN A 374 -2.98 4.97 19.60
CA ASN A 374 -1.88 5.62 20.31
C ASN A 374 -0.82 4.63 20.86
N GLN A 375 -0.56 3.54 20.14
CA GLN A 375 0.36 2.49 20.57
C GLN A 375 0.04 1.91 21.96
N ASP A 376 -1.21 2.01 22.43
CA ASP A 376 -1.66 1.33 23.64
C ASP A 376 -1.61 -0.19 23.41
N GLU A 377 -0.53 -0.81 23.87
CA GLU A 377 -0.30 -2.26 23.78
C GLU A 377 -1.39 -3.09 24.49
N THR A 378 -2.21 -2.47 25.36
CA THR A 378 -3.34 -3.15 25.99
C THR A 378 -4.56 -3.26 25.08
N VAL A 379 -4.62 -2.50 23.97
CA VAL A 379 -5.77 -2.51 23.06
C VAL A 379 -5.94 -3.85 22.35
N TRP A 380 -4.85 -4.56 22.10
CA TRP A 380 -4.91 -5.93 21.57
C TRP A 380 -5.74 -6.88 22.44
N LYS A 381 -5.90 -6.56 23.73
CA LYS A 381 -6.65 -7.35 24.70
C LYS A 381 -8.14 -6.96 24.77
N LYS A 382 -8.51 -5.80 24.22
CA LYS A 382 -9.88 -5.24 24.34
C LYS A 382 -10.79 -5.79 23.24
N ASN A 383 -11.99 -6.22 23.62
CA ASN A 383 -13.07 -6.47 22.66
C ASN A 383 -13.71 -5.13 22.26
N PRO A 384 -14.16 -4.95 21.00
CA PRO A 384 -14.17 -5.92 19.89
C PRO A 384 -12.87 -5.98 19.05
N VAL A 385 -11.84 -5.19 19.38
CA VAL A 385 -10.60 -5.06 18.57
C VAL A 385 -9.92 -6.40 18.35
N ARG A 386 -9.80 -7.21 19.41
CA ARG A 386 -9.21 -8.55 19.35
C ARG A 386 -9.91 -9.46 18.34
N ALA A 387 -11.24 -9.41 18.27
CA ALA A 387 -12.02 -10.16 17.29
C ALA A 387 -11.79 -9.65 15.86
N PHE A 388 -11.81 -8.34 15.66
CA PHE A 388 -11.59 -7.74 14.33
C PHE A 388 -10.22 -8.08 13.78
N TYR A 389 -9.19 -8.04 14.60
CA TYR A 389 -7.85 -8.44 14.19
C TYR A 389 -7.84 -9.92 13.73
N SER A 390 -8.32 -10.87 14.54
CA SER A 390 -8.36 -12.29 14.13
C SER A 390 -9.17 -12.53 12.85
N ILE A 391 -10.31 -11.85 12.70
CA ILE A 391 -11.16 -11.93 11.50
C ILE A 391 -10.40 -11.37 10.28
N GLY A 392 -9.80 -10.19 10.40
CA GLY A 392 -9.04 -9.55 9.33
C GLY A 392 -7.80 -10.35 8.92
N TRP A 393 -7.15 -11.02 9.87
CA TRP A 393 -6.00 -11.89 9.59
C TRP A 393 -6.40 -13.11 8.77
N MET A 394 -7.53 -13.73 9.13
CA MET A 394 -8.08 -14.85 8.37
C MET A 394 -8.58 -14.41 6.99
N GLN A 395 -9.23 -13.25 6.88
CA GLN A 395 -9.60 -12.65 5.59
C GLN A 395 -8.37 -12.49 4.69
N TYR A 396 -7.28 -11.92 5.22
CA TYR A 396 -6.04 -11.75 4.48
C TYR A 396 -5.50 -13.08 3.94
N ALA A 397 -5.43 -14.13 4.77
CA ALA A 397 -4.99 -15.45 4.33
C ALA A 397 -5.85 -16.02 3.20
N ILE A 398 -7.18 -15.90 3.31
CA ILE A 398 -8.13 -16.34 2.27
C ILE A 398 -7.92 -15.53 0.99
N TYR A 399 -7.74 -14.22 1.09
CA TYR A 399 -7.56 -13.35 -0.07
C TYR A 399 -6.25 -13.63 -0.79
N VAL A 400 -5.16 -13.90 -0.06
CA VAL A 400 -3.88 -14.34 -0.64
C VAL A 400 -4.03 -15.68 -1.35
N LEU A 401 -4.75 -16.64 -0.75
CA LEU A 401 -5.02 -17.94 -1.38
C LEU A 401 -5.83 -17.78 -2.68
N LEU A 402 -6.88 -16.97 -2.65
CA LEU A 402 -7.69 -16.64 -3.83
C LEU A 402 -6.85 -15.90 -4.89
N ALA A 403 -5.97 -14.99 -4.48
CA ALA A 403 -5.05 -14.31 -5.37
C ALA A 403 -4.07 -15.28 -6.03
N LEU A 404 -3.56 -16.26 -5.30
CA LEU A 404 -2.68 -17.30 -5.85
C LEU A 404 -3.41 -18.16 -6.89
N ILE A 405 -4.65 -18.56 -6.61
CA ILE A 405 -5.51 -19.31 -7.54
C ILE A 405 -5.81 -18.46 -8.79
N GLY A 406 -6.31 -17.23 -8.58
CA GLY A 406 -6.68 -16.30 -9.63
C GLY A 406 -5.50 -15.95 -10.53
N TYR A 407 -4.37 -15.58 -9.95
CA TYR A 407 -3.14 -15.29 -10.70
C TYR A 407 -2.64 -16.51 -11.47
N SER A 408 -2.63 -17.70 -10.86
CA SER A 408 -2.17 -18.93 -11.53
C SER A 408 -3.01 -19.30 -12.75
N TRP A 409 -4.30 -18.93 -12.76
CA TRP A 409 -5.17 -19.08 -13.92
C TRP A 409 -5.00 -17.94 -14.92
N TRP A 410 -5.00 -16.69 -14.44
CA TRP A 410 -4.93 -15.49 -15.27
C TRP A 410 -3.62 -15.39 -16.03
N CYS A 411 -2.51 -15.68 -15.35
CA CYS A 411 -1.18 -15.56 -15.92
C CYS A 411 -0.98 -16.51 -17.10
N LYS A 412 -1.71 -17.63 -17.20
CA LYS A 412 -1.59 -18.56 -18.36
C LYS A 412 -2.09 -17.95 -19.66
N ARG A 413 -3.04 -17.01 -19.59
CA ARG A 413 -3.74 -16.43 -20.74
C ARG A 413 -3.31 -15.01 -21.05
N ASN A 414 -2.67 -14.34 -20.09
CA ASN A 414 -2.33 -12.93 -20.19
C ASN A 414 -0.81 -12.72 -20.26
N ASP A 415 -0.44 -11.58 -20.85
CA ASP A 415 0.93 -11.13 -20.96
C ASP A 415 1.39 -10.37 -19.71
N LEU A 416 2.69 -10.09 -19.61
CA LEU A 416 3.22 -9.28 -18.51
C LEU A 416 2.69 -7.83 -18.60
N ASP A 417 2.22 -7.29 -17.48
CA ASP A 417 1.78 -5.90 -17.38
C ASP A 417 2.47 -5.12 -16.24
N ILE A 418 2.22 -3.81 -16.21
CA ILE A 418 2.85 -2.91 -15.25
C ILE A 418 2.44 -3.20 -13.79
N PHE A 419 1.24 -3.74 -13.54
CA PHE A 419 0.78 -4.05 -12.18
C PHE A 419 1.55 -5.24 -11.61
N GLN A 420 1.83 -6.25 -12.43
CA GLN A 420 2.68 -7.38 -12.04
C GLN A 420 4.10 -6.94 -11.73
N VAL A 421 4.68 -6.09 -12.59
CA VAL A 421 6.03 -5.56 -12.40
C VAL A 421 6.10 -4.70 -11.14
N TRP A 422 5.12 -3.81 -10.95
CA TRP A 422 5.03 -2.98 -9.76
C TRP A 422 4.86 -3.81 -8.48
N PHE A 423 3.99 -4.81 -8.46
CA PHE A 423 3.79 -5.65 -7.27
C PHE A 423 5.08 -6.36 -6.84
N VAL A 424 5.81 -6.96 -7.81
CA VAL A 424 7.11 -7.57 -7.53
C VAL A 424 8.12 -6.53 -7.05
N GLY A 425 8.25 -5.41 -7.75
CA GLY A 425 9.17 -4.33 -7.37
C GLY A 425 8.88 -3.80 -5.96
N ASN A 426 7.61 -3.57 -5.65
CA ASN A 426 7.15 -3.08 -4.36
C ASN A 426 7.52 -4.05 -3.23
N THR A 427 7.31 -5.35 -3.41
CA THR A 427 7.71 -6.35 -2.40
C THR A 427 9.23 -6.46 -2.27
N LEU A 428 9.99 -6.42 -3.37
CA LEU A 428 11.45 -6.55 -3.34
C LEU A 428 12.15 -5.38 -2.65
N VAL A 429 11.60 -4.16 -2.74
CA VAL A 429 12.15 -3.00 -2.04
C VAL A 429 12.20 -3.23 -0.52
N TYR A 430 11.17 -3.85 0.04
CA TYR A 430 11.09 -4.18 1.48
C TYR A 430 12.09 -5.24 1.95
N LEU A 431 12.81 -5.92 1.04
CA LEU A 431 13.98 -6.71 1.42
C LEU A 431 15.07 -5.81 2.02
N PHE A 432 15.24 -4.61 1.48
CA PHE A 432 16.35 -3.72 1.80
C PHE A 432 16.00 -2.64 2.82
N ILE A 433 14.75 -2.20 2.85
CA ILE A 433 14.30 -1.13 3.75
C ILE A 433 13.46 -1.66 4.91
N GLU A 434 13.16 -0.79 5.87
CA GLU A 434 12.20 -1.04 6.95
C GLU A 434 10.89 -1.62 6.39
N ALA A 435 10.43 -2.72 6.98
CA ALA A 435 9.19 -3.39 6.59
C ALA A 435 8.37 -3.74 7.82
N ILE A 436 7.16 -3.18 7.89
CA ILE A 436 6.17 -3.43 8.92
C ILE A 436 4.83 -3.73 8.25
N SER A 437 3.97 -4.48 8.93
CA SER A 437 2.81 -5.13 8.30
C SER A 437 1.80 -4.17 7.67
N HIS A 438 1.70 -2.93 8.17
CA HIS A 438 0.80 -1.92 7.61
C HIS A 438 1.33 -1.31 6.29
N TYR A 439 2.62 -1.44 5.98
CA TYR A 439 3.18 -1.12 4.65
C TYR A 439 2.68 -2.07 3.55
N ARG A 440 1.87 -3.08 3.88
CA ARG A 440 1.15 -3.90 2.89
C ARG A 440 -0.09 -3.22 2.30
N PHE A 441 -0.46 -2.03 2.77
CA PHE A 441 -1.68 -1.34 2.31
C PHE A 441 -1.81 -1.31 0.77
N GLU A 442 -0.72 -1.02 0.07
CA GLU A 442 -0.69 -0.98 -1.40
C GLU A 442 -0.65 -2.40 -2.02
N HIS A 443 -0.07 -3.39 -1.33
CA HIS A 443 -0.06 -4.79 -1.79
C HIS A 443 -1.48 -5.36 -1.88
N TYR A 444 -2.38 -4.93 -1.00
CA TYR A 444 -3.77 -5.38 -1.00
C TYR A 444 -4.47 -5.11 -2.32
N ILE A 445 -4.10 -4.06 -3.06
CA ILE A 445 -4.64 -3.75 -4.38
C ILE A 445 -4.48 -4.95 -5.32
N PHE A 446 -3.25 -5.44 -5.50
CA PHE A 446 -2.97 -6.54 -6.40
C PHE A 446 -3.62 -7.84 -5.90
N ILE A 447 -3.64 -8.03 -4.58
CA ILE A 447 -4.33 -9.16 -3.94
C ILE A 447 -5.83 -9.12 -4.26
N PHE A 448 -6.52 -7.98 -4.14
CA PHE A 448 -7.95 -7.89 -4.47
C PHE A 448 -8.22 -8.15 -5.94
N MET A 449 -7.41 -7.58 -6.84
CA MET A 449 -7.53 -7.81 -8.29
C MET A 449 -7.46 -9.31 -8.61
N MET A 450 -6.45 -10.00 -8.06
CA MET A 450 -6.24 -11.43 -8.32
C MET A 450 -7.22 -12.31 -7.54
N ALA A 451 -7.62 -11.95 -6.33
CA ALA A 451 -8.61 -12.67 -5.56
C ALA A 451 -10.00 -12.60 -6.22
N GLY A 452 -10.36 -11.46 -6.81
CA GLY A 452 -11.56 -11.33 -7.63
C GLY A 452 -11.53 -12.21 -8.89
N CYS A 453 -10.35 -12.37 -9.49
CA CYS A 453 -10.15 -13.40 -10.52
C CYS A 453 -10.33 -14.82 -9.95
N GLY A 454 -9.83 -15.09 -8.74
CA GLY A 454 -9.99 -16.34 -8.02
C GLY A 454 -11.46 -16.74 -7.83
N PHE A 455 -12.32 -15.81 -7.43
CA PHE A 455 -13.78 -16.02 -7.35
C PHE A 455 -14.37 -16.48 -8.68
N THR A 456 -13.99 -15.83 -9.79
CA THR A 456 -14.47 -16.18 -11.14
C THR A 456 -14.01 -17.59 -11.54
N VAL A 457 -12.76 -17.96 -11.22
CA VAL A 457 -12.22 -19.30 -11.49
C VAL A 457 -12.97 -20.39 -10.71
N ILE A 458 -13.24 -20.14 -9.43
CA ILE A 458 -13.95 -21.08 -8.56
C ILE A 458 -15.37 -21.33 -9.07
N LYS A 459 -16.11 -20.25 -9.37
CA LYS A 459 -17.47 -20.34 -9.93
C LYS A 459 -17.50 -21.21 -11.19
N ASN A 460 -16.62 -20.91 -12.16
CA ASN A 460 -16.62 -21.61 -13.45
C ASN A 460 -16.32 -23.11 -13.29
N ARG A 461 -15.50 -23.51 -12.31
CA ARG A 461 -15.25 -24.94 -12.03
C ARG A 461 -16.43 -25.64 -11.39
N PHE A 462 -17.20 -24.97 -10.53
CA PHE A 462 -18.41 -25.54 -9.96
C PHE A 462 -19.50 -25.70 -11.01
N SER A 463 -19.66 -24.72 -11.92
CA SER A 463 -20.63 -24.82 -13.02
C SER A 463 -20.31 -25.96 -13.99
N ALA A 464 -19.05 -26.13 -14.39
CA ALA A 464 -18.64 -27.22 -15.29
C ALA A 464 -18.91 -28.62 -14.69
N LYS A 465 -18.61 -28.80 -13.39
CA LYS A 465 -18.89 -30.07 -12.70
C LYS A 465 -20.39 -30.39 -12.60
N ALA A 466 -21.24 -29.36 -12.46
CA ALA A 466 -22.69 -29.54 -12.40
C ALA A 466 -23.26 -30.00 -13.75
N GLU A 467 -22.73 -29.47 -14.85
CA GLU A 467 -23.11 -29.91 -16.21
C GLU A 467 -22.67 -31.36 -16.48
N ASP A 468 -21.44 -31.74 -16.10
CA ASP A 468 -20.95 -33.12 -16.25
C ASP A 468 -21.78 -34.14 -15.43
N SER A 469 -22.30 -33.75 -14.26
CA SER A 469 -23.12 -34.61 -13.41
C SER A 469 -24.58 -34.80 -13.85
N VAL A 470 -25.06 -33.98 -14.79
CA VAL A 470 -26.40 -34.10 -15.38
C VAL A 470 -26.38 -34.98 -16.65
N ILE A 471 -25.19 -35.18 -17.23
CA ILE A 471 -24.99 -35.96 -18.45
C ILE A 471 -24.55 -37.41 -18.15
N SER A 472 -24.05 -37.69 -16.93
CA SER A 472 -23.80 -39.04 -16.39
C SER A 472 -25.03 -39.60 -15.68
#